data_AF-A0A317DH14-F1
#
_entry.id   AF-A0A317DH14-F1
#
_cell.length_a   1.000
_cell.length_b   1.000
_cell.length_c   1.000
_cell.angle_alpha   90.00
_cell.angle_beta   90.00
_cell.angle_gamma   90.00
#
_symmetry.space_group_name_H-M   'P 1'
#
loop_
_entity.id
_entity.type
_entity.pdbx_description
1 polymer ?
#
loop_
_entity_poly.entity_id
_entity_poly.type
_entity_poly.pdbx_seq_one_letter_code
_entity_poly.pdbx_strand_id
1 'polypeptide(L)'
;MILDSFDRIDRALPTDPAQAIGSAKELVEATAKTVLIELGVPFEDKTAKLRALIDLAQRALLLHPQTQVPGPDGSNAVKRILGGLMSVAMGLGELRNEGWGTGHAPAASRAGLRPRHAHLAVGAAHTWCQLILDTLADPAAPWRKHATNGLPSGSTT
;
A
#
# COMPACT_ATOMS: atom_id res chain seq x y z
N MET A 1 -16.32 -1.23 0.51
CA MET A 1 -15.16 -2.06 0.92
C MET A 1 -13.99 -1.68 0.01
N ILE A 2 -12.73 -1.67 0.45
CA ILE A 2 -11.58 -1.26 -0.40
C ILE A 2 -11.52 -2.06 -1.72
N LEU A 3 -12.03 -3.30 -1.69
CA LEU A 3 -12.19 -4.13 -2.88
C LEU A 3 -13.14 -3.55 -3.95
N ASP A 4 -14.22 -2.86 -3.53
CA ASP A 4 -15.15 -2.18 -4.45
C ASP A 4 -14.51 -0.98 -5.17
N SER A 5 -13.44 -0.43 -4.59
CA SER A 5 -12.68 0.67 -5.20
C SER A 5 -11.82 0.19 -6.39
N PHE A 6 -11.32 -1.05 -6.37
CA PHE A 6 -10.55 -1.61 -7.49
C PHE A 6 -11.42 -1.75 -8.74
N ASP A 7 -12.60 -2.31 -8.57
CA ASP A 7 -13.61 -2.51 -9.60
C ASP A 7 -14.03 -1.19 -10.29
N ARG A 8 -14.10 -0.09 -9.52
CA ARG A 8 -14.39 1.25 -10.06
C ARG A 8 -13.21 1.86 -10.81
N ILE A 9 -11.98 1.63 -10.34
CA ILE A 9 -10.77 2.17 -10.97
C ILE A 9 -10.52 1.47 -12.31
N ASP A 10 -10.73 0.16 -12.39
CA ASP A 10 -10.56 -0.59 -13.63
C ASP A 10 -11.56 -0.16 -14.72
N ARG A 11 -12.80 0.16 -14.33
CA ARG A 11 -13.82 0.68 -15.27
C ARG A 11 -13.56 2.11 -15.75
N ALA A 12 -12.75 2.90 -15.03
CA ALA A 12 -12.45 4.31 -15.34
C ALA A 12 -11.17 4.51 -16.17
N LEU A 13 -10.37 3.47 -16.37
CA LEU A 13 -9.09 3.48 -17.09
C LEU A 13 -9.08 4.14 -18.50
N PRO A 14 -10.15 4.08 -19.33
CA PRO A 14 -10.03 4.50 -20.73
C PRO A 14 -9.98 6.02 -20.96
N THR A 15 -10.50 6.86 -20.05
CA THR A 15 -10.86 8.25 -20.38
C THR A 15 -10.07 9.33 -19.68
N ASP A 16 -9.47 9.07 -18.51
CA ASP A 16 -8.65 10.06 -17.79
C ASP A 16 -7.46 9.41 -17.05
N PRO A 17 -6.30 9.28 -17.74
CA PRO A 17 -5.12 8.68 -17.15
C PRO A 17 -4.58 9.40 -15.90
N ALA A 18 -4.73 10.73 -15.83
CA ALA A 18 -4.23 11.50 -14.69
C ALA A 18 -5.09 11.25 -13.45
N GLN A 19 -6.41 11.16 -13.63
CA GLN A 19 -7.32 10.80 -12.55
C GLN A 19 -7.05 9.37 -12.06
N ALA A 20 -6.85 8.42 -12.97
CA ALA A 20 -6.52 7.04 -12.60
C ALA A 20 -5.24 6.95 -11.75
N ILE A 21 -4.18 7.69 -12.11
CA ILE A 21 -2.94 7.75 -11.33
C ILE A 21 -3.18 8.37 -9.94
N GLY A 22 -3.97 9.44 -9.86
CA GLY A 22 -4.36 10.06 -8.59
C GLY A 22 -5.11 9.09 -7.67
N SER A 23 -6.14 8.43 -8.19
CA SER A 23 -6.94 7.45 -7.46
C SER A 23 -6.12 6.22 -7.04
N ALA A 24 -5.19 5.74 -7.88
CA ALA A 24 -4.28 4.66 -7.51
C ALA A 24 -3.43 5.03 -6.28
N LYS A 25 -2.90 6.25 -6.23
CA LYS A 25 -2.13 6.74 -5.07
C LYS A 25 -3.00 6.85 -3.82
N GLU A 26 -4.20 7.41 -3.95
CA GLU A 26 -5.16 7.54 -2.83
C GLU A 26 -5.54 6.18 -2.25
N LEU A 27 -5.67 5.17 -3.10
CA LEU A 27 -5.96 3.80 -2.68
C LEU A 27 -4.84 3.16 -1.87
N VAL A 28 -3.57 3.34 -2.29
CA VAL A 28 -2.40 2.88 -1.53
C VAL A 28 -2.34 3.59 -0.17
N GLU A 29 -2.59 4.91 -0.14
CA GLU A 29 -2.62 5.67 1.10
C GLU A 29 -3.73 5.18 2.05
N ALA A 30 -4.96 5.04 1.54
CA ALA A 30 -6.09 4.56 2.31
C ALA A 30 -5.87 3.15 2.86
N THR A 31 -5.28 2.26 2.05
CA THR A 31 -4.95 0.89 2.45
C THR A 31 -3.90 0.87 3.55
N ALA A 32 -2.81 1.64 3.41
CA ALA A 32 -1.78 1.75 4.45
C ALA A 32 -2.35 2.29 5.76
N LYS A 33 -3.16 3.35 5.70
CA LYS A 33 -3.83 3.93 6.88
C LYS A 33 -4.77 2.93 7.55
N THR A 34 -5.55 2.18 6.76
CA THR A 34 -6.46 1.15 7.27
C THR A 34 -5.71 0.09 8.08
N VAL A 35 -4.61 -0.43 7.55
CA VAL A 35 -3.74 -1.39 8.27
C VAL A 35 -3.23 -0.80 9.58
N LEU A 36 -2.69 0.42 9.54
CA LEU A 36 -2.12 1.05 10.74
C LEU A 36 -3.18 1.28 11.82
N ILE A 37 -4.38 1.71 11.42
CA ILE A 37 -5.53 1.87 12.32
C ILE A 37 -5.93 0.51 12.93
N GLU A 38 -6.12 -0.52 12.10
CA GLU A 38 -6.54 -1.85 12.58
C GLU A 38 -5.51 -2.50 13.51
N LEU A 39 -4.21 -2.27 13.26
CA LEU A 39 -3.12 -2.79 14.09
C LEU A 39 -2.75 -1.88 15.27
N GLY A 40 -3.44 -0.74 15.45
CA GLY A 40 -3.18 0.21 16.53
C GLY A 40 -1.81 0.90 16.46
N VAL A 41 -1.22 1.00 15.26
CA VAL A 41 0.09 1.63 15.04
C VAL A 41 -0.11 3.14 14.84
N PRO A 42 0.49 4.01 15.68
CA PRO A 42 0.30 5.45 15.56
C PRO A 42 0.99 6.02 14.32
N PHE A 43 0.33 6.97 13.65
CA PHE A 43 0.89 7.76 12.56
C PHE A 43 0.24 9.15 12.51
N GLU A 44 0.95 10.11 11.93
CA GLU A 44 0.47 11.49 11.77
C GLU A 44 -0.47 11.63 10.57
N ASP A 45 -1.77 11.38 10.73
CA ASP A 45 -2.74 11.27 9.63
C ASP A 45 -2.73 12.44 8.62
N LYS A 46 -2.50 13.67 9.11
CA LYS A 46 -2.52 14.89 8.28
C LYS A 46 -1.23 15.16 7.52
N THR A 47 -0.10 14.65 8.00
CA THR A 47 1.23 15.05 7.49
C THR A 47 2.06 13.87 6.99
N ALA A 48 1.66 12.64 7.32
CA ALA A 48 2.35 11.43 6.92
C ALA A 48 2.48 11.36 5.41
N LYS A 49 3.73 11.21 4.96
CA LYS A 49 4.04 11.02 3.54
C LYS A 49 3.74 9.58 3.15
N LEU A 50 3.30 9.36 1.91
CA LEU A 50 2.98 8.04 1.38
C LEU A 50 4.10 7.01 1.65
N ARG A 51 5.36 7.40 1.44
CA ARG A 51 6.52 6.53 1.72
C ARG A 51 6.57 6.05 3.17
N ALA A 52 6.30 6.94 4.13
CA ALA A 52 6.29 6.59 5.55
C ALA A 52 5.13 5.66 5.88
N LEU A 53 3.95 5.89 5.30
CA LEU A 53 2.78 5.03 5.49
C LEU A 53 3.03 3.61 4.94
N ILE A 54 3.62 3.49 3.75
CA ILE A 54 3.98 2.20 3.14
C ILE A 54 4.97 1.44 4.03
N ASP A 55 6.07 2.10 4.44
CA ASP A 55 7.10 1.47 5.28
C ASP A 55 6.52 1.01 6.62
N LEU A 56 5.74 1.86 7.30
CA LEU A 56 5.08 1.51 8.56
C LEU A 56 4.12 0.33 8.40
N ALA A 57 3.25 0.35 7.38
CA ALA A 57 2.27 -0.72 7.15
C ALA A 57 2.95 -2.07 6.86
N GLN A 58 3.99 -2.08 6.01
CA GLN A 58 4.73 -3.31 5.73
C GLN A 58 5.48 -3.83 6.96
N ARG A 59 6.05 -2.96 7.80
CA ARG A 59 6.67 -3.37 9.06
C ARG A 59 5.65 -3.95 10.03
N ALA A 60 4.49 -3.29 10.18
CA ALA A 60 3.42 -3.74 11.06
C ALA A 60 2.90 -5.15 10.69
N LEU A 61 2.82 -5.44 9.39
CA LEU A 61 2.43 -6.75 8.85
C LEU A 61 3.57 -7.77 8.75
N LEU A 62 4.79 -7.43 9.18
CA LEU A 62 5.99 -8.25 9.03
C LEU A 62 6.36 -8.60 7.58
N LEU A 63 5.92 -7.77 6.62
CA LEU A 63 6.20 -7.87 5.18
C LEU A 63 7.40 -7.03 4.75
N HIS A 64 8.07 -6.34 5.66
CA HIS A 64 9.24 -5.55 5.30
C HIS A 64 10.42 -6.49 4.95
N PRO A 65 11.20 -6.27 3.87
CA PRO A 65 12.26 -7.19 3.44
C PRO A 65 13.35 -7.47 4.49
N GLN A 66 13.55 -6.53 5.42
CA GLN A 66 14.47 -6.67 6.55
C GLN A 66 13.88 -7.45 7.74
N THR A 67 12.59 -7.74 7.73
CA THR A 67 11.93 -8.51 8.79
C THR A 67 12.32 -9.97 8.67
N GLN A 68 12.62 -10.58 9.82
CA GLN A 68 12.92 -12.01 9.90
C GLN A 68 11.66 -12.78 10.27
N VAL A 69 11.15 -13.57 9.32
CA VAL A 69 9.98 -14.44 9.48
C VAL A 69 10.41 -15.89 9.18
N PRO A 70 9.97 -16.90 9.92
CA PRO A 70 10.25 -18.30 9.58
C PRO A 70 9.46 -18.75 8.35
N GLY A 71 9.92 -19.82 7.68
CA GLY A 71 9.18 -20.47 6.60
C GLY A 71 9.22 -19.71 5.26
N PRO A 72 8.25 -19.95 4.36
CA PRO A 72 8.28 -19.42 2.99
C PRO A 72 8.25 -17.87 2.96
N ASP A 73 7.55 -17.23 3.89
CA ASP A 73 7.41 -15.77 3.99
C ASP A 73 8.75 -15.06 4.23
N GLY A 74 9.68 -15.74 4.92
CA GLY A 74 11.02 -15.22 5.18
C GLY A 74 12.06 -15.54 4.11
N SER A 75 11.67 -16.26 3.05
CA SER A 75 12.60 -16.68 2.00
C SER A 75 13.21 -15.48 1.27
N ASN A 76 14.46 -15.63 0.80
CA ASN A 76 15.15 -14.58 0.05
C ASN A 76 14.38 -14.18 -1.22
N ALA A 77 13.68 -15.13 -1.86
CA ALA A 77 12.84 -14.87 -3.02
C ALA A 77 11.65 -13.96 -2.66
N VAL A 78 10.92 -14.29 -1.59
CA VAL A 78 9.78 -13.47 -1.11
C VAL A 78 10.26 -12.09 -0.68
N LYS A 79 11.35 -11.99 0.10
CA LYS A 79 11.94 -10.70 0.48
C LYS A 79 12.33 -9.83 -0.72
N ARG A 80 12.88 -10.42 -1.78
CA ARG A 80 13.20 -9.71 -3.03
C ARG A 80 11.95 -9.18 -3.72
N ILE A 81 10.88 -9.98 -3.79
CA ILE A 81 9.59 -9.58 -4.37
C ILE A 81 8.99 -8.42 -3.55
N LEU A 82 8.98 -8.54 -2.22
CA LEU A 82 8.48 -7.51 -1.30
C LEU A 82 9.24 -6.18 -1.45
N GLY A 83 10.57 -6.24 -1.62
CA GLY A 83 11.38 -5.06 -1.90
C GLY A 83 11.02 -4.41 -3.23
N GLY A 84 10.84 -5.20 -4.29
CA GLY A 84 10.37 -4.71 -5.58
C GLY A 84 8.98 -4.07 -5.51
N LEU A 85 8.06 -4.70 -4.80
CA LEU A 85 6.69 -4.21 -4.62
C LEU A 85 6.66 -2.90 -3.82
N MET A 86 7.52 -2.77 -2.80
CA MET A 86 7.73 -1.50 -2.08
C MET A 86 8.23 -0.40 -3.02
N SER A 87 9.24 -0.69 -3.86
CA SER A 87 9.73 0.26 -4.86
C SER A 87 8.66 0.68 -5.86
N VAL A 88 7.82 -0.26 -6.31
CA VAL A 88 6.69 0.01 -7.21
C VAL A 88 5.67 0.95 -6.57
N ALA A 89 5.29 0.71 -5.30
CA ALA A 89 4.35 1.57 -4.58
C ALA A 89 4.93 2.97 -4.28
N MET A 90 6.24 3.08 -4.02
CA MET A 90 6.92 4.37 -3.89
C MET A 90 6.93 5.14 -5.22
N GLY A 91 7.23 4.45 -6.33
CA GLY A 91 7.23 5.03 -7.68
C GLY A 91 5.87 5.61 -8.08
N LEU A 92 4.77 5.06 -7.57
CA LEU A 92 3.43 5.64 -7.76
C LEU A 92 3.29 7.03 -7.11
N GLY A 93 3.84 7.20 -5.92
CA GLY A 93 3.88 8.50 -5.24
C GLY A 93 4.73 9.52 -6.00
N GLU A 94 5.87 9.09 -6.53
CA GLU A 94 6.77 9.90 -7.35
C GLU A 94 6.09 10.33 -8.67
N LEU A 95 5.50 9.38 -9.41
CA LEU A 95 4.76 9.63 -10.64
C LEU A 95 3.68 10.71 -10.45
N ARG A 96 2.93 10.65 -9.35
CA ARG A 96 1.95 11.69 -9.00
C ARG A 96 2.64 13.02 -8.68
N ASN A 97 3.74 13.01 -7.92
CA ASN A 97 4.43 14.23 -7.49
C ASN A 97 5.11 14.97 -8.64
N GLU A 98 5.48 14.27 -9.70
CA GLU A 98 5.95 14.85 -10.97
C GLU A 98 4.83 15.55 -11.77
N GLY A 99 3.58 15.54 -11.28
CA GLY A 99 2.44 16.23 -11.88
C GLY A 99 1.59 15.36 -12.81
N TRP A 100 1.91 14.06 -12.93
CA TRP A 100 1.23 13.12 -13.80
C TRP A 100 -0.03 12.48 -13.20
N GLY A 101 -0.49 12.96 -12.03
CA GLY A 101 -1.76 12.57 -11.40
C GLY A 101 -2.61 13.78 -10.96
N THR A 102 -3.82 13.54 -10.47
CA THR A 102 -4.67 14.59 -9.86
C THR A 102 -4.23 14.92 -8.41
N GLY A 103 -4.39 16.19 -7.99
CA GLY A 103 -3.84 16.73 -6.73
C GLY A 103 -3.66 18.26 -6.74
N HIS A 104 -3.02 18.85 -5.70
CA HIS A 104 -2.62 20.26 -5.70
C HIS A 104 -1.81 20.58 -6.96
N ALA A 105 -2.30 21.56 -7.73
CA ALA A 105 -2.21 21.67 -9.19
C ALA A 105 -0.82 21.61 -9.84
N PRO A 106 -0.78 21.20 -11.12
CA PRO A 106 -0.04 21.95 -12.13
C PRO A 106 -1.00 22.56 -13.18
N ALA A 107 -0.78 23.84 -13.47
CA ALA A 107 -1.52 24.68 -14.41
C ALA A 107 -1.16 24.46 -15.90
N ALA A 108 -0.50 23.35 -16.25
CA ALA A 108 -0.05 23.09 -17.63
C ALA A 108 -0.69 21.82 -18.18
N SER A 109 -1.05 21.82 -19.47
CA SER A 109 -1.59 20.63 -20.13
C SER A 109 -0.63 19.46 -19.93
N ARG A 110 -1.12 18.37 -19.31
CA ARG A 110 -0.35 17.14 -19.06
C ARG A 110 -0.08 16.37 -20.36
N ALA A 111 0.69 16.98 -21.27
CA ALA A 111 1.04 16.40 -22.55
C ALA A 111 1.90 15.15 -22.34
N GLY A 112 1.48 14.01 -22.90
CA GLY A 112 2.25 12.76 -22.88
C GLY A 112 1.64 11.60 -22.10
N LEU A 113 0.63 11.84 -21.26
CA LEU A 113 -0.09 10.76 -20.59
C LEU A 113 -0.91 9.94 -21.58
N ARG A 114 -0.53 8.67 -21.71
CA ARG A 114 -1.24 7.60 -22.44
C ARG A 114 -1.93 6.63 -21.46
N PRO A 115 -2.99 5.91 -21.88
CA PRO A 115 -3.66 4.89 -21.06
C PRO A 115 -2.72 3.84 -20.44
N ARG A 116 -1.62 3.47 -21.12
CA ARG A 116 -0.63 2.53 -20.57
C ARG A 116 -0.01 2.97 -19.24
N HIS A 117 0.11 4.28 -18.98
CA HIS A 117 0.65 4.78 -17.70
C HIS A 117 -0.39 4.67 -16.59
N ALA A 118 -1.66 4.85 -16.92
CA ALA A 118 -2.76 4.57 -15.99
C ALA A 118 -2.81 3.07 -15.67
N HIS A 119 -2.71 2.19 -16.67
CA HIS A 119 -2.61 0.74 -16.44
C HIS A 119 -1.44 0.36 -15.52
N LEU A 120 -0.27 0.97 -15.74
CA LEU A 120 0.90 0.74 -14.88
C LEU A 120 0.61 1.16 -13.43
N ALA A 121 0.09 2.36 -13.23
CA ALA A 121 -0.20 2.90 -11.89
C ALA A 121 -1.27 2.10 -11.15
N VAL A 122 -2.36 1.74 -11.84
CA VAL A 122 -3.46 0.95 -11.28
C VAL A 122 -3.00 -0.46 -10.96
N GLY A 123 -2.29 -1.13 -11.88
CA GLY A 123 -1.76 -2.48 -11.63
C GLY A 123 -0.75 -2.51 -10.48
N ALA A 124 0.09 -1.49 -10.36
CA ALA A 124 0.99 -1.29 -9.24
C ALA A 124 0.24 -1.16 -7.91
N ALA A 125 -0.75 -0.27 -7.84
CA ALA A 125 -1.58 -0.07 -6.65
C ALA A 125 -2.35 -1.34 -6.28
N HIS A 126 -2.96 -2.00 -7.27
CA HIS A 126 -3.72 -3.24 -7.08
C HIS A 126 -2.84 -4.33 -6.45
N THR A 127 -1.69 -4.61 -7.07
CA THR A 127 -0.79 -5.67 -6.58
C THR A 127 -0.33 -5.40 -5.14
N TRP A 128 0.02 -4.16 -4.82
CA TRP A 128 0.45 -3.80 -3.47
C TRP A 128 -0.70 -3.90 -2.47
N CYS A 129 -1.85 -3.29 -2.76
CA CYS A 129 -2.98 -3.26 -1.84
C CYS A 129 -3.55 -4.66 -1.60
N GLN A 130 -3.65 -5.48 -2.63
CA GLN A 130 -4.14 -6.86 -2.52
C GLN A 130 -3.30 -7.66 -1.54
N LEU A 131 -1.96 -7.68 -1.70
CA LEU A 131 -1.07 -8.39 -0.79
C LEU A 131 -1.22 -7.92 0.66
N ILE A 132 -1.30 -6.60 0.87
CA ILE A 132 -1.41 -5.98 2.18
C ILE A 132 -2.72 -6.38 2.87
N LEU A 133 -3.84 -6.32 2.14
CA LEU A 133 -5.16 -6.69 2.67
C LEU A 133 -5.29 -8.20 2.90
N ASP A 134 -4.77 -9.03 1.98
CA ASP A 134 -4.75 -10.48 2.16
C ASP A 134 -3.96 -10.87 3.40
N THR A 135 -2.80 -10.24 3.62
CA THR A 135 -1.97 -10.49 4.81
C THR A 135 -2.65 -10.00 6.09
N LEU A 136 -3.37 -8.89 6.04
CA LEU A 136 -4.17 -8.39 7.17
C LEU A 136 -5.35 -9.34 7.48
N ALA A 137 -6.00 -9.89 6.46
CA ALA A 137 -7.12 -10.81 6.63
C ALA A 137 -6.69 -12.22 7.06
N ASP A 138 -5.51 -12.69 6.65
CA ASP A 138 -5.04 -14.06 6.87
C ASP A 138 -4.87 -14.38 8.37
N PRO A 139 -5.62 -15.35 8.92
CA PRO A 139 -5.48 -15.82 10.30
C PRO A 139 -4.12 -16.46 10.60
N ALA A 140 -3.41 -16.98 9.60
CA ALA A 140 -2.10 -17.61 9.74
C ALA A 140 -0.93 -16.62 9.61
N ALA A 141 -1.20 -15.36 9.27
CA ALA A 141 -0.19 -14.36 9.00
C ALA A 141 0.79 -14.15 10.19
N PRO A 142 2.08 -13.92 9.91
CA PRO A 142 3.12 -13.88 10.94
C PRO A 142 2.91 -12.79 11.98
N TRP A 143 2.31 -11.65 11.61
CA TRP A 143 2.08 -10.52 12.52
C TRP A 143 1.09 -10.85 13.66
N ARG A 144 0.16 -11.79 13.44
CA ARG A 144 -0.84 -12.19 14.45
C ARG A 144 -0.21 -12.87 15.66
N LYS A 145 0.86 -13.64 15.44
CA LYS A 145 1.61 -14.32 16.52
C LYS A 145 2.41 -13.34 17.38
N HIS A 146 2.80 -12.21 16.79
CA HIS A 146 3.50 -11.14 17.51
C HIS A 146 2.54 -10.27 18.34
N ALA A 147 1.32 -10.01 17.85
CA ALA A 147 0.31 -9.26 18.57
C ALA A 147 -0.13 -9.94 19.88
N THR A 148 -0.23 -11.28 19.89
CA THR A 148 -0.65 -12.05 21.08
C THR A 148 0.38 -12.07 22.21
N ASN A 149 1.66 -11.88 21.91
CA ASN A 149 2.74 -11.87 22.92
C ASN A 149 2.88 -10.52 23.65
N GLY A 150 2.12 -9.48 23.23
CA GLY A 150 2.13 -8.15 23.83
C GLY A 150 1.04 -7.88 24.87
N LEU A 151 0.09 -8.81 25.08
CA LEU A 151 -0.89 -8.69 26.16
C LEU A 151 -0.28 -9.23 27.46
N PRO A 152 -0.25 -8.45 28.57
CA PRO A 152 0.13 -9.00 29.86
C PRO A 152 -0.84 -10.13 30.21
N SER A 153 -0.30 -11.31 30.47
CA SER A 153 -1.07 -12.44 31.02
C SER A 153 -1.83 -11.94 32.24
N GLY A 154 -3.16 -11.90 32.14
CA GLY A 154 -4.03 -11.47 33.22
C GLY A 154 -3.65 -12.17 34.52
N SER A 155 -3.33 -11.37 35.54
CA SER A 155 -3.22 -11.80 36.91
C SER A 155 -4.57 -12.35 37.36
N THR A 156 -4.68 -13.67 37.43
CA THR A 156 -5.78 -14.37 38.09
C THR A 156 -5.62 -14.15 39.60
N THR A 157 -6.48 -13.30 40.16
CA THR A 157 -6.84 -13.33 41.59
C THR A 157 -8.13 -14.10 41.77
#